data_AF-A0A940DPM7-F1
#
_entry.id   AF-A0A940DPM7-F1
#
_cell.length_a   1.000
_cell.length_b   1.000
_cell.length_c   1.000
_cell.angle_alpha   90.00
_cell.angle_beta   90.00
_cell.angle_gamma   90.00
#
_symmetry.space_group_name_H-M   'P 1'
#
loop_
_entity.id
_entity.type
_entity.pdbx_description
1 polymer ?
#
loop_
_entity_poly.entity_id
_entity_poly.type
_entity_poly.pdbx_seq_one_letter_code
_entity_poly.pdbx_strand_id
1 'polypeptide(L)' 'MKIFIAALLLVGISVIGLCFNIIFRKNGQFPDTEISHNPAMKKLGIRCAKEDE' A
#
# COMPACT_ATOMS: atom_id res chain seq x y z
N MET A 1 1.23 18.48 27.70
CA MET A 1 2.42 18.29 26.83
C MET A 1 2.91 16.84 26.74
N LYS A 2 3.08 16.10 27.85
CA LYS A 2 3.57 14.71 27.83
C LYS A 2 2.70 13.76 26.98
N ILE A 3 1.38 13.83 27.11
CA ILE A 3 0.44 13.02 26.32
C ILE A 3 0.49 13.40 24.82
N PHE A 4 0.62 14.69 24.53
CA PHE A 4 0.71 15.19 23.16
C PHE A 4 1.96 14.66 22.43
N ILE A 5 3.11 14.69 23.10
CA ILE A 5 4.36 14.11 22.58
C ILE A 5 4.23 12.59 22.39
N ALA A 6 3.62 11.88 23.33
CA ALA A 6 3.38 10.44 23.19
C ALA A 6 2.46 10.13 22.00
N ALA A 7 1.38 10.89 21.81
CA ALA A 7 0.49 10.74 20.66
C ALA A 7 1.21 11.01 19.34
N LEU A 8 2.04 12.05 19.29
CA LEU A 8 2.77 12.43 18.09
C LEU A 8 3.80 11.37 17.68
N LEU A 9 4.47 10.74 18.65
CA LEU A 9 5.34 9.59 18.39
C LEU A 9 4.57 8.38 17.84
N LEU A 10 3.40 8.08 18.42
CA LEU A 10 2.58 6.93 18.00
C LEU A 10 2.06 7.11 16.57
N VAL A 11 1.58 8.31 16.24
CA VAL A 11 1.14 8.66 14.89
C VAL A 11 2.33 8.65 13.92
N GLY A 12 3.47 9.21 14.31
CA GLY A 12 4.68 9.21 13.49
C GLY A 12 5.14 7.80 13.13
N ILE A 13 5.18 6.88 14.10
CA ILE A 13 5.50 5.46 13.87
C ILE A 13 4.47 4.81 12.96
N SER A 14 3.18 5.11 13.13
CA SER A 14 2.11 4.56 12.29
C SER A 14 2.26 4.98 10.83
N VAL A 15 2.54 6.26 10.57
CA VAL A 15 2.74 6.79 9.21
C VAL A 15 4.00 6.18 8.57
N ILE A 16 5.09 6.06 9.33
CA ILE A 16 6.33 5.42 8.85
C ILE A 16 6.07 3.93 8.52
N GLY A 17 5.28 3.23 9.34
CA GLY A 17 4.90 1.83 9.11
C GLY A 17 4.10 1.66 7.82
N LEU A 18 3.12 2.54 7.56
CA LEU A 18 2.34 2.53 6.33
C LEU A 18 3.21 2.77 5.09
N CYS A 19 4.18 3.68 5.19
CA CYS A 19 5.08 4.03 4.09
C CYS A 19 6.33 3.13 4.00
N PHE A 20 6.52 2.17 4.91
CA PHE A 20 7.74 1.38 5.01
C PHE A 20 8.08 0.68 3.69
N ASN A 21 7.07 0.08 3.05
CA ASN A 21 7.23 -0.65 1.80
C ASN A 21 7.54 0.24 0.59
N ILE A 22 7.29 1.55 0.69
CA ILE A 22 7.57 2.55 -0.35
C ILE A 22 8.98 3.10 -0.16
N ILE A 23 9.36 3.42 1.09
CA ILE A 23 10.63 4.08 1.40
C ILE A 23 11.80 3.07 1.43
N PHE A 24 11.61 1.88 2.04
CA PHE A 24 12.69 0.91 2.23
C PHE A 24 12.86 -0.08 1.07
N ARG A 25 11.88 -0.17 0.16
CA ARG A 25 11.95 -1.09 -0.97
C ARG A 25 12.53 -0.38 -2.19
N LYS A 26 13.53 -0.98 -2.84
CA LYS A 26 14.26 -0.41 -3.99
C LYS A 26 13.38 -0.08 -5.22
N ASN A 27 12.17 -0.65 -5.27
CA ASN A 27 11.09 -0.33 -6.21
C ASN A 27 9.77 -0.21 -5.41
N GLY A 28 9.76 0.64 -4.40
CA GLY A 28 8.61 0.87 -3.55
C GLY A 28 7.50 1.59 -4.31
N GLN A 29 6.63 0.83 -4.97
CA GLN A 29 5.38 1.35 -5.53
C GLN A 29 4.22 1.08 -4.57
N PHE A 30 3.21 1.96 -4.63
CA PHE A 30 1.92 1.63 -4.04
C PHE A 30 1.38 0.34 -4.70
N PRO A 31 0.72 -0.54 -3.94
CA PRO A 31 0.18 -1.77 -4.50
C PRO A 31 -0.82 -1.43 -5.61
N ASP A 32 -0.70 -2.12 -6.75
CA ASP A 32 -1.63 -1.97 -7.87
C ASP A 32 -3.04 -2.42 -7.44
N THR A 33 -3.93 -1.45 -7.24
CA THR A 33 -5.34 -1.69 -6.89
C THR A 33 -6.19 -2.06 -8.09
N GLU A 34 -5.68 -1.84 -9.30
CA GLU A 34 -6.35 -2.19 -10.54
C GLU A 34 -6.07 -3.66 -10.90
N ILE A 35 -7.13 -4.44 -11.10
CA ILE A 35 -7.04 -5.87 -11.43
C ILE A 35 -6.30 -6.08 -12.77
N SER A 36 -6.53 -5.20 -13.75
CA SER A 36 -5.92 -5.31 -15.09
C SER A 36 -4.40 -5.10 -15.08
N HIS A 37 -3.92 -4.14 -14.28
CA HIS A 37 -2.48 -3.87 -14.16
C HIS A 37 -1.75 -4.78 -13.17
N ASN A 38 -2.45 -5.51 -12.29
CA ASN A 38 -1.81 -6.32 -11.27
C ASN A 38 -1.41 -7.72 -11.79
N PRO A 39 -0.11 -8.00 -12.01
CA PRO A 39 0.34 -9.28 -12.55
C PRO A 39 0.07 -10.47 -11.62
N ALA A 40 -0.03 -10.23 -10.31
CA ALA A 40 -0.37 -11.27 -9.33
C ALA A 40 -1.81 -11.75 -9.52
N MET A 41 -2.75 -10.84 -9.77
CA MET A 41 -4.17 -11.17 -10.03
C MET A 41 -4.33 -11.89 -11.36
N LYS A 42 -3.60 -11.45 -12.39
CA LYS A 42 -3.55 -12.13 -13.69
C LYS A 42 -3.05 -13.57 -13.57
N LYS A 43 -2.03 -13.83 -12.74
CA LYS A 43 -1.52 -15.19 -12.48
C LYS A 43 -2.55 -16.10 -11.80
N LEU A 44 -3.46 -15.52 -11.03
CA LEU A 44 -4.57 -16.22 -10.37
C LEU A 44 -5.78 -16.41 -11.30
N GLY A 45 -5.72 -15.95 -12.56
CA GLY A 45 -6.82 -16.04 -13.52
C GLY A 45 -7.95 -15.03 -13.27
N ILE A 46 -7.75 -14.06 -12.39
CA ILE A 46 -8.74 -13.03 -12.08
C ILE A 46 -8.66 -11.95 -13.17
N ARG A 47 -9.78 -11.68 -13.85
CA ARG A 47 -9.91 -10.68 -14.92
C ARG A 47 -10.88 -9.57 -14.56
N CYS A 48 -10.74 -8.43 -15.24
CA CYS A 48 -11.65 -7.30 -15.07
C CYS A 48 -12.99 -7.60 -15.74
N ALA A 49 -14.09 -7.52 -15.00
CA ALA A 49 -15.44 -7.74 -15.55
C ALA A 49 -15.81 -6.74 -16.66
N LYS A 50 -15.12 -5.59 -16.74
CA LYS A 50 -15.32 -4.56 -17.77
C LYS A 50 -14.65 -4.89 -19.11
N GLU A 51 -13.79 -5.91 -19.15
CA GLU A 51 -13.13 -6.36 -20.39
C GLU A 51 -14.06 -7.24 -21.25
N ASP A 52 -15.16 -7.74 -20.67
CA ASP A 52 -16.16 -8.62 -21.29
C ASP A 52 -17.45 -7.87 -21.73
N GLU A 53 -17.48 -6.54 -21.67
CA GLU A 53 -18.57 -5.67 -22.18
C GLU A 53 -18.12 -4.90 -23.44
#